data_AF-A0A0L8M551-F1
#
_entry.id   AF-A0A0L8M551-F1
#
_cell.length_a   1.000
_cell.length_b   1.000
_cell.length_c   1.000
_cell.angle_alpha   90.00
_cell.angle_beta   90.00
_cell.angle_gamma   90.00
#
_symmetry.space_group_name_H-M   'P 1'
#
loop_
_entity.id
_entity.type
_entity.pdbx_description
1 polymer ?
#
loop_
_entity_poly.entity_id
_entity_poly.type
_entity_poly.pdbx_seq_one_letter_code
_entity_poly.pdbx_strand_id
1 'polypeptide(L)'
;MTDQQLCDTIRAADPAAPSAETELRRRHGPRVSAFARTVCGDPAAARRAADRATEQYLDLLAAATEAPDQPPRLALLALVSGSASAAPSAPAGAASVPLDPGLRSFVRKGFITLSPRTQSVLWHSVVEREPDEDVATITGDRPESVPDLAHRALAACRDAFLRVHLQARPTPHCPAYARMLDAAAGRADVRGNPDLTRHVEECPGCAAALRGLVALCETPGPLLAGSLLGPAGPPYLSAPARTDHDADTEDTLSLPVTTGTAVAGGPEQTAGDRKPSAFLRKPAGRISLGVAAVLITTAALAVVVPTAWGPEPPATAQGQPPRAHVEAGGAGSPAPSASRSRPSASASPSRSPSASPSATGPSPSDGPTPSPTPTTEAATADPVQPFRASSFVPAVNSATGLCLDVRGGTFANGVDVITAHCRAGAPVQQWRLDDKGLLRNAANPGYCMDARGSAGDGVGIWSCSAFGRPEGNNLVFSTDATGRIKPRIAPGYAVTSGSGEPGAPVTFGRTGPAAEQRWNEPAGPSTARQ
;
A
#
# COMPACT_ATOMS: atom_id res chain seq x y z
N MET A 1 0.44 -7.51 27.84
CA MET A 1 -0.94 -7.60 27.31
C MET A 1 -0.98 -6.91 25.96
N THR A 2 -1.86 -7.37 25.07
CA THR A 2 -2.20 -6.71 23.80
C THR A 2 -3.22 -5.60 24.05
N ASP A 3 -3.39 -4.67 23.11
CA ASP A 3 -4.41 -3.63 23.22
C ASP A 3 -5.83 -4.21 23.33
N GLN A 4 -6.11 -5.29 22.59
CA GLN A 4 -7.37 -6.04 22.71
C GLN A 4 -7.57 -6.58 24.14
N GLN A 5 -6.55 -7.18 24.74
CA GLN A 5 -6.61 -7.67 26.12
C GLN A 5 -6.84 -6.54 27.13
N LEU A 6 -6.17 -5.40 26.97
CA LEU A 6 -6.38 -4.22 27.82
C LEU A 6 -7.84 -3.73 27.73
N CYS A 7 -8.39 -3.69 26.51
CA CYS A 7 -9.80 -3.37 26.29
C CYS A 7 -10.77 -4.40 26.87
N ASP A 8 -10.46 -5.69 26.80
CA ASP A 8 -11.28 -6.75 27.39
C ASP A 8 -11.26 -6.70 28.93
N THR A 9 -10.11 -6.44 29.55
CA THR A 9 -9.98 -6.26 31.01
C THR A 9 -10.84 -5.10 31.53
N ILE A 10 -10.82 -3.95 30.84
CA ILE A 10 -11.63 -2.77 31.24
C ILE A 10 -13.12 -3.06 31.09
N ARG A 11 -13.54 -3.62 29.94
CA ARG A 11 -14.95 -3.93 29.66
C ARG A 11 -15.52 -5.00 30.61
N ALA A 12 -14.69 -5.91 31.10
CA ALA A 12 -15.06 -6.94 32.06
C ALA A 12 -15.20 -6.41 33.51
N ALA A 13 -14.86 -5.14 33.77
CA ALA A 13 -14.69 -4.58 35.12
C ALA A 13 -13.76 -5.41 36.03
N ASP A 14 -12.73 -6.00 35.42
CA ASP A 14 -11.75 -6.83 36.12
C ASP A 14 -10.90 -5.99 37.11
N PRO A 15 -10.46 -6.55 38.26
CA PRO A 15 -9.62 -5.82 39.22
C PRO A 15 -8.33 -5.21 38.65
N ALA A 16 -7.83 -5.69 37.50
CA ALA A 16 -6.68 -5.12 36.79
C ALA A 16 -7.04 -3.94 35.86
N ALA A 17 -8.31 -3.55 35.73
CA ALA A 17 -8.76 -2.47 34.84
C ALA A 17 -8.00 -1.12 35.04
N PRO A 18 -7.72 -0.64 36.26
CA PRO A 18 -6.95 0.60 36.45
C PRO A 18 -5.51 0.52 35.91
N SER A 19 -4.89 -0.67 35.96
CA SER A 19 -3.59 -0.93 35.34
C SER A 19 -3.70 -0.97 33.82
N ALA A 20 -4.79 -1.53 33.29
CA ALA A 20 -5.04 -1.58 31.85
C ALA A 20 -5.30 -0.19 31.25
N GLU A 21 -6.07 0.66 31.93
CA GLU A 21 -6.23 2.07 31.59
C GLU A 21 -4.88 2.80 31.54
N THR A 22 -4.06 2.60 32.57
CA THR A 22 -2.74 3.23 32.70
C THR A 22 -1.82 2.85 31.54
N GLU A 23 -1.84 1.59 31.12
CA GLU A 23 -1.07 1.11 29.97
C GLU A 23 -1.60 1.66 28.63
N LEU A 24 -2.93 1.75 28.43
CA LEU A 24 -3.50 2.40 27.24
C LEU A 24 -3.14 3.90 27.18
N ARG A 25 -3.20 4.61 28.32
CA ARG A 25 -2.75 6.01 28.44
C ARG A 25 -1.27 6.13 28.06
N ARG A 26 -0.40 5.23 28.56
CA ARG A 26 1.04 5.19 28.22
C ARG A 26 1.28 4.94 26.73
N ARG A 27 0.60 3.96 26.12
CA ARG A 27 0.78 3.57 24.71
C ARG A 27 0.31 4.62 23.72
N HIS A 28 -0.82 5.28 23.96
CA HIS A 28 -1.46 6.14 22.96
C HIS A 28 -1.30 7.63 23.25
N GLY A 29 -1.13 8.03 24.51
CA GLY A 29 -1.02 9.42 24.97
C GLY A 29 -0.06 10.30 24.15
N PRO A 30 1.18 9.87 23.83
CA PRO A 30 2.12 10.67 23.03
C PRO A 30 1.61 10.98 21.61
N ARG A 31 1.07 9.98 20.90
CA ARG A 31 0.50 10.14 19.54
C ARG A 31 -0.75 11.03 19.56
N VAL A 32 -1.65 10.80 20.53
CA VAL A 32 -2.89 11.58 20.70
C VAL A 32 -2.57 13.04 21.05
N SER A 33 -1.58 13.28 21.92
CA SER A 33 -1.13 14.64 22.30
C SER A 33 -0.34 15.35 21.20
N ALA A 34 0.38 14.61 20.35
CA ALA A 34 0.97 15.17 19.13
C ALA A 34 -0.13 15.61 18.15
N PHE A 35 -1.12 14.76 17.89
CA PHE A 35 -2.24 15.10 17.02
C PHE A 35 -3.11 16.26 17.54
N ALA A 36 -3.42 16.29 18.84
CA ALA A 36 -4.20 17.37 19.43
C ALA A 36 -3.53 18.75 19.23
N ARG A 37 -2.18 18.81 19.24
CA ARG A 37 -1.40 20.02 18.91
C ARG A 37 -1.44 20.41 17.42
N THR A 38 -1.93 19.55 16.53
CA THR A 38 -2.11 19.87 15.10
C THR A 38 -3.53 20.36 14.76
N VAL A 39 -4.54 20.00 15.58
CA VAL A 39 -5.94 20.40 15.35
C VAL A 39 -6.44 21.50 16.31
N CYS A 40 -5.78 21.72 17.45
CA CYS A 40 -6.10 22.80 18.38
C CYS A 40 -5.11 23.98 18.22
N GLY A 41 -5.64 25.21 18.23
CA GLY A 41 -4.83 26.42 18.03
C GLY A 41 -3.96 26.86 19.22
N ASP A 42 -4.13 26.26 20.41
CA ASP A 42 -3.29 26.54 21.58
C ASP A 42 -2.91 25.26 22.35
N PRO A 43 -1.74 25.22 23.05
CA PRO A 43 -1.27 24.01 23.74
C PRO A 43 -2.15 23.53 24.89
N ALA A 44 -2.86 24.43 25.58
CA ALA A 44 -3.74 24.08 26.69
C ALA A 44 -5.09 23.54 26.18
N ALA A 45 -5.60 24.03 25.04
CA ALA A 45 -6.71 23.40 24.34
C ALA A 45 -6.32 22.03 23.78
N ALA A 46 -5.13 21.89 23.20
CA ALA A 46 -4.59 20.60 22.74
C ALA A 46 -4.54 19.58 23.89
N ARG A 47 -3.99 19.96 25.04
CA ARG A 47 -3.96 19.08 26.22
C ARG A 47 -5.38 18.72 26.68
N ARG A 48 -6.28 19.69 26.89
CA ARG A 48 -7.68 19.43 27.27
C ARG A 48 -8.43 18.56 26.25
N ALA A 49 -8.08 18.60 24.97
CA ALA A 49 -8.66 17.72 23.95
C ALA A 49 -8.14 16.28 24.07
N ALA A 50 -6.84 16.08 24.28
CA ALA A 50 -6.24 14.76 24.50
C ALA A 50 -6.71 14.12 25.81
N ASP A 51 -6.75 14.87 26.90
CA ASP A 51 -7.18 14.42 28.23
C ASP A 51 -8.65 13.93 28.16
N ARG A 52 -9.59 14.78 27.68
CA ARG A 52 -11.00 14.42 27.54
C ARG A 52 -11.27 13.29 26.53
N ALA A 53 -10.54 13.24 25.42
CA ALA A 53 -10.69 12.14 24.46
C ALA A 53 -10.28 10.80 25.09
N THR A 54 -9.30 10.82 25.99
CA THR A 54 -8.87 9.65 26.75
C THR A 54 -9.91 9.25 27.79
N GLU A 55 -10.42 10.20 28.59
CA GLU A 55 -11.50 9.95 29.56
C GLU A 55 -12.75 9.38 28.86
N GLN A 56 -13.24 10.07 27.83
CA GLN A 56 -14.42 9.65 27.06
C GLN A 56 -14.23 8.28 26.38
N TYR A 57 -13.02 7.94 25.91
CA TYR A 57 -12.76 6.62 25.34
C TYR A 57 -12.87 5.51 26.39
N LEU A 58 -12.36 5.75 27.61
CA LEU A 58 -12.38 4.78 28.70
C LEU A 58 -13.79 4.62 29.28
N ASP A 59 -14.56 5.70 29.41
CA ASP A 59 -15.98 5.66 29.78
C ASP A 59 -16.79 4.83 28.76
N LEU A 60 -16.61 5.08 27.46
CA LEU A 60 -17.26 4.32 26.39
C LEU A 60 -16.86 2.84 26.39
N LEU A 61 -15.60 2.54 26.71
CA LEU A 61 -15.06 1.18 26.77
C LEU A 61 -15.56 0.39 27.99
N ALA A 62 -15.70 1.05 29.14
CA ALA A 62 -16.27 0.45 30.35
C ALA A 62 -17.80 0.24 30.23
N ALA A 63 -18.49 1.08 29.46
CA ALA A 63 -19.93 0.97 29.19
C ALA A 63 -20.28 0.02 28.03
N ALA A 64 -19.30 -0.45 27.24
CA ALA A 64 -19.55 -1.29 26.07
C ALA A 64 -19.92 -2.73 26.46
N THR A 65 -20.89 -3.33 25.75
CA THR A 65 -21.19 -4.78 25.85
C THR A 65 -20.42 -5.62 24.83
N GLU A 66 -19.96 -5.00 23.75
CA GLU A 66 -19.26 -5.65 22.63
C GLU A 66 -17.81 -5.14 22.52
N ALA A 67 -16.98 -5.82 21.74
CA ALA A 67 -15.63 -5.36 21.44
C ALA A 67 -15.66 -4.09 20.57
N PRO A 68 -14.75 -3.12 20.75
CA PRO A 68 -14.78 -1.88 19.98
C PRO A 68 -14.51 -2.12 18.48
N ASP A 69 -15.33 -1.51 17.63
CA ASP A 69 -15.23 -1.53 16.16
C ASP A 69 -13.91 -0.98 15.57
N GLN A 70 -13.03 -0.42 16.41
CA GLN A 70 -11.81 0.31 16.03
C GLN A 70 -10.67 0.10 17.05
N PRO A 71 -9.40 0.07 16.62
CA PRO A 71 -8.25 0.02 17.53
C PRO A 71 -8.17 1.31 18.38
N PRO A 72 -7.66 1.24 19.63
CA PRO A 72 -7.80 2.33 20.60
C PRO A 72 -7.28 3.67 20.09
N ARG A 73 -6.12 3.69 19.44
CA ARG A 73 -5.52 4.93 18.93
C ARG A 73 -6.36 5.59 17.83
N LEU A 74 -7.00 4.83 16.93
CA LEU A 74 -7.92 5.39 15.94
C LEU A 74 -9.13 6.03 16.61
N ALA A 75 -9.73 5.35 17.59
CA ALA A 75 -10.88 5.88 18.34
C ALA A 75 -10.53 7.18 19.08
N LEU A 76 -9.39 7.21 19.78
CA LEU A 76 -8.89 8.41 20.47
C LEU A 76 -8.66 9.59 19.51
N LEU A 77 -8.05 9.34 18.34
CA LEU A 77 -7.83 10.36 17.32
C LEU A 77 -9.16 10.87 16.71
N ALA A 78 -10.16 10.00 16.55
CA ALA A 78 -11.50 10.40 16.11
C ALA A 78 -12.21 11.29 17.15
N LEU A 79 -12.10 10.99 18.44
CA LEU A 79 -12.64 11.82 19.53
C LEU A 79 -11.98 13.20 19.60
N VAL A 80 -10.64 13.26 19.51
CA VAL A 80 -9.91 14.54 19.42
C VAL A 80 -10.40 15.36 18.22
N SER A 81 -10.53 14.73 17.04
CA SER A 81 -11.02 15.37 15.81
C SER A 81 -12.43 15.96 15.98
N GLY A 82 -13.34 15.21 16.60
CA GLY A 82 -14.71 15.67 16.89
C GLY A 82 -14.73 16.89 17.82
N SER A 83 -13.87 16.91 18.84
CA SER A 83 -13.79 18.02 19.79
C SER A 83 -13.24 19.32 19.19
N ALA A 84 -12.35 19.22 18.20
CA ALA A 84 -11.74 20.39 17.54
C ALA A 84 -12.71 21.08 16.57
N SER A 85 -13.64 20.34 15.96
CA SER A 85 -14.59 20.86 14.96
C SER A 85 -15.65 21.83 15.52
N ALA A 86 -15.65 22.10 16.83
CA ALA A 86 -16.51 23.09 17.48
C ALA A 86 -15.95 24.53 17.45
N ALA A 87 -14.69 24.73 17.01
CA ALA A 87 -14.09 26.05 16.88
C ALA A 87 -14.27 26.65 15.47
N PRO A 88 -14.52 27.97 15.32
CA PRO A 88 -14.58 28.62 14.02
C PRO A 88 -13.21 28.57 13.33
N SER A 89 -13.17 28.11 12.08
CA SER A 89 -11.94 27.70 11.40
C SER A 89 -11.13 28.86 10.82
N ALA A 90 -9.81 28.79 11.02
CA ALA A 90 -8.81 29.60 10.32
C ALA A 90 -8.69 29.19 8.83
N PRO A 91 -8.21 30.07 7.93
CA PRO A 91 -8.17 29.79 6.50
C PRO A 91 -7.21 28.65 6.15
N ALA A 92 -7.68 27.69 5.35
CA ALA A 92 -6.94 26.49 4.99
C ALA A 92 -5.81 26.77 3.98
N GLY A 93 -4.55 26.67 4.43
CA GLY A 93 -3.40 26.61 3.53
C GLY A 93 -3.32 25.26 2.81
N ALA A 94 -3.12 25.29 1.49
CA ALA A 94 -2.87 24.11 0.64
C ALA A 94 -3.81 22.91 0.90
N ALA A 95 -5.13 23.15 0.83
CA ALA A 95 -6.14 22.11 1.04
C ALA A 95 -5.96 20.93 0.08
N SER A 96 -5.63 19.76 0.62
CA SER A 96 -5.74 18.47 -0.07
C SER A 96 -7.18 18.28 -0.55
N VAL A 97 -7.40 17.89 -1.81
CA VAL A 97 -8.73 17.63 -2.37
C VAL A 97 -9.49 16.68 -1.43
N PRO A 98 -10.64 17.10 -0.84
CA PRO A 98 -11.35 16.26 0.11
C PRO A 98 -11.80 14.94 -0.54
N LEU A 99 -11.53 13.82 0.14
CA LEU A 99 -12.01 12.51 -0.29
C LEU A 99 -13.54 12.50 -0.36
N ASP A 100 -14.06 12.01 -1.48
CA ASP A 100 -15.50 11.87 -1.75
C ASP A 100 -16.24 11.24 -0.55
N PRO A 101 -17.35 11.84 -0.06
CA PRO A 101 -18.10 11.29 1.06
C PRO A 101 -18.59 9.85 0.86
N GLY A 102 -18.88 9.45 -0.38
CA GLY A 102 -19.22 8.07 -0.76
C GLY A 102 -18.03 7.13 -0.51
N LEU A 103 -16.87 7.44 -1.07
CA LEU A 103 -15.60 6.73 -0.87
C LEU A 103 -15.21 6.65 0.62
N ARG A 104 -15.36 7.74 1.40
CA ARG A 104 -15.08 7.74 2.84
C ARG A 104 -16.00 6.80 3.61
N SER A 105 -17.30 6.84 3.33
CA SER A 105 -18.32 5.96 3.93
C SER A 105 -18.06 4.49 3.59
N PHE A 106 -17.69 4.23 2.33
CA PHE A 106 -17.30 2.93 1.81
C PHE A 106 -16.06 2.34 2.51
N VAL A 107 -14.96 3.09 2.57
CA VAL A 107 -13.72 2.69 3.26
C VAL A 107 -13.97 2.40 4.74
N ARG A 108 -14.72 3.27 5.44
CA ARG A 108 -15.07 3.05 6.85
C ARG A 108 -15.87 1.75 7.04
N LYS A 109 -16.88 1.50 6.21
CA LYS A 109 -17.68 0.25 6.26
C LYS A 109 -16.84 -0.99 5.98
N GLY A 110 -15.90 -0.92 5.04
CA GLY A 110 -14.95 -2.01 4.79
C GLY A 110 -14.05 -2.28 5.99
N PHE A 111 -13.44 -1.23 6.56
CA PHE A 111 -12.49 -1.33 7.66
C PHE A 111 -13.07 -2.01 8.92
N ILE A 112 -14.29 -1.64 9.33
CA ILE A 112 -14.92 -2.23 10.53
C ILE A 112 -15.31 -3.71 10.38
N THR A 113 -15.38 -4.24 9.14
CA THR A 113 -15.60 -5.69 8.93
C THR A 113 -14.33 -6.55 9.06
N LEU A 114 -13.17 -5.91 9.27
CA LEU A 114 -11.90 -6.60 9.53
C LEU A 114 -11.80 -6.96 11.02
N SER A 115 -11.12 -8.07 11.33
CA SER A 115 -10.89 -8.46 12.73
C SER A 115 -10.12 -7.37 13.49
N PRO A 116 -10.33 -7.18 14.81
CA PRO A 116 -9.64 -6.12 15.57
C PRO A 116 -8.12 -6.16 15.41
N ARG A 117 -7.50 -7.35 15.42
CA ARG A 117 -6.06 -7.52 15.15
C ARG A 117 -5.66 -7.10 13.73
N THR A 118 -6.48 -7.38 12.72
CA THR A 118 -6.26 -6.89 11.34
C THR A 118 -6.33 -5.36 11.27
N GLN A 119 -7.28 -4.75 11.98
CA GLN A 119 -7.40 -3.30 12.05
C GLN A 119 -6.20 -2.64 12.76
N SER A 120 -5.75 -3.20 13.90
CA SER A 120 -4.55 -2.75 14.61
C SER A 120 -3.30 -2.84 13.74
N VAL A 121 -3.09 -3.95 13.03
CA VAL A 121 -1.95 -4.10 12.10
C VAL A 121 -1.99 -3.05 10.99
N LEU A 122 -3.15 -2.81 10.37
CA LEU A 122 -3.30 -1.76 9.36
C LEU A 122 -2.98 -0.38 9.95
N TRP A 123 -3.54 -0.06 11.12
CA TRP A 123 -3.36 1.26 11.70
C TRP A 123 -1.90 1.53 12.10
N HIS A 124 -1.28 0.63 12.87
CA HIS A 124 0.05 0.87 13.41
C HIS A 124 1.18 0.62 12.40
N SER A 125 1.13 -0.47 11.62
CA SER A 125 2.19 -0.77 10.65
C SER A 125 2.04 -0.01 9.32
N VAL A 126 0.81 0.18 8.82
CA VAL A 126 0.59 0.75 7.46
C VAL A 126 0.23 2.23 7.48
N VAL A 127 -0.59 2.69 8.43
CA VAL A 127 -0.98 4.12 8.51
C VAL A 127 0.06 4.93 9.30
N GLU A 128 0.41 4.49 10.51
CA GLU A 128 1.33 5.21 11.41
C GLU A 128 2.81 4.85 11.20
N ARG A 129 3.07 3.72 10.52
CA ARG A 129 4.41 3.19 10.22
C ARG A 129 5.32 3.08 11.45
N GLU A 130 4.76 2.56 12.54
CA GLU A 130 5.49 2.30 13.77
C GLU A 130 6.49 1.14 13.61
N PRO A 131 7.57 1.09 14.41
CA PRO A 131 8.49 -0.05 14.45
C PRO A 131 7.78 -1.39 14.68
N ASP A 132 8.27 -2.45 14.05
CA ASP A 132 7.69 -3.79 14.16
C ASP A 132 7.63 -4.30 15.62
N GLU A 133 8.56 -3.88 16.49
CA GLU A 133 8.58 -4.14 17.94
C GLU A 133 7.37 -3.53 18.68
N ASP A 134 7.02 -2.28 18.35
CA ASP A 134 5.88 -1.57 18.95
C ASP A 134 4.56 -2.16 18.47
N VAL A 135 4.46 -2.45 17.15
CA VAL A 135 3.29 -3.11 16.57
C VAL A 135 3.09 -4.50 17.17
N ALA A 136 4.16 -5.29 17.31
CA ALA A 136 4.10 -6.61 17.95
C ALA A 136 3.64 -6.54 19.41
N THR A 137 4.13 -5.56 20.17
CA THR A 137 3.70 -5.29 21.56
C THR A 137 2.21 -4.91 21.66
N ILE A 138 1.69 -4.18 20.67
CA ILE A 138 0.28 -3.82 20.55
C ILE A 138 -0.59 -5.03 20.19
N THR A 139 -0.21 -5.82 19.17
CA THR A 139 -1.07 -6.89 18.63
C THR A 139 -0.89 -8.26 19.30
N GLY A 140 0.21 -8.46 20.04
CA GLY A 140 0.60 -9.75 20.61
C GLY A 140 1.30 -10.69 19.62
N ASP A 141 1.93 -10.12 18.60
CA ASP A 141 2.64 -10.85 17.56
C ASP A 141 4.15 -10.92 17.83
N ARG A 142 4.90 -11.53 16.91
CA ARG A 142 6.36 -11.44 16.87
C ARG A 142 6.79 -10.30 15.92
N PRO A 143 7.77 -9.46 16.28
CA PRO A 143 8.24 -8.35 15.43
C PRO A 143 8.54 -8.79 13.99
N GLU A 144 9.31 -9.87 13.83
CA GLU A 144 9.69 -10.43 12.53
C GLU A 144 8.54 -11.05 11.72
N SER A 145 7.30 -10.96 12.20
CA SER A 145 6.08 -11.33 11.48
C SER A 145 5.16 -10.16 11.13
N VAL A 146 5.43 -8.96 11.65
CA VAL A 146 4.63 -7.75 11.38
C VAL A 146 4.61 -7.35 9.90
N PRO A 147 5.73 -7.36 9.15
CA PRO A 147 5.70 -7.05 7.71
C PRO A 147 4.78 -7.98 6.92
N ASP A 148 4.78 -9.27 7.23
CA ASP A 148 3.95 -10.28 6.57
C ASP A 148 2.48 -10.16 7.00
N LEU A 149 2.22 -9.76 8.25
CA LEU A 149 0.89 -9.44 8.76
C LEU A 149 0.32 -8.19 8.06
N ALA A 150 1.13 -7.15 7.85
CA ALA A 150 0.73 -5.94 7.14
C ALA A 150 0.31 -6.22 5.69
N HIS A 151 1.08 -7.04 4.96
CA HIS A 151 0.72 -7.50 3.62
C HIS A 151 -0.61 -8.29 3.61
N ARG A 152 -0.80 -9.24 4.54
CA ARG A 152 -2.07 -9.98 4.66
C ARG A 152 -3.24 -9.08 5.08
N ALA A 153 -3.00 -8.09 5.92
CA ALA A 153 -4.02 -7.15 6.38
C ALA A 153 -4.46 -6.20 5.25
N LEU A 154 -3.54 -5.76 4.38
CA LEU A 154 -3.88 -5.00 3.17
C LEU A 154 -4.68 -5.84 2.17
N ALA A 155 -4.34 -7.11 1.96
CA ALA A 155 -5.14 -8.02 1.14
C ALA A 155 -6.56 -8.20 1.71
N ALA A 156 -6.69 -8.47 3.02
CA ALA A 156 -7.98 -8.56 3.69
C ALA A 156 -8.79 -7.25 3.62
N CYS A 157 -8.13 -6.09 3.69
CA CYS A 157 -8.74 -4.78 3.51
C CYS A 157 -9.34 -4.62 2.11
N ARG A 158 -8.60 -5.03 1.07
CA ARG A 158 -9.02 -5.02 -0.33
C ARG A 158 -10.23 -5.94 -0.57
N ASP A 159 -10.20 -7.15 -0.02
CA ASP A 159 -11.31 -8.12 -0.06
C ASP A 159 -12.56 -7.59 0.67
N ALA A 160 -12.39 -6.95 1.83
CA ALA A 160 -13.49 -6.36 2.60
C ALA A 160 -14.13 -5.19 1.84
N PHE A 161 -13.32 -4.32 1.23
CA PHE A 161 -13.81 -3.21 0.40
C PHE A 161 -14.62 -3.75 -0.79
N LEU A 162 -14.06 -4.70 -1.57
CA LEU A 162 -14.77 -5.29 -2.70
C LEU A 162 -16.07 -5.99 -2.27
N ARG A 163 -16.06 -6.69 -1.13
CA ARG A 163 -17.25 -7.32 -0.54
C ARG A 163 -18.35 -6.31 -0.20
N VAL A 164 -18.01 -5.22 0.51
CA VAL A 164 -18.96 -4.16 0.87
C VAL A 164 -19.52 -3.46 -0.38
N HIS A 165 -18.70 -3.28 -1.42
CA HIS A 165 -19.14 -2.71 -2.69
C HIS A 165 -20.20 -3.58 -3.39
N LEU A 166 -19.95 -4.88 -3.48
CA LEU A 166 -20.86 -5.83 -4.13
C LEU A 166 -22.13 -6.06 -3.29
N GLN A 167 -22.03 -6.04 -1.97
CA GLN A 167 -23.18 -6.12 -1.06
C GLN A 167 -24.11 -4.91 -1.17
N ALA A 168 -23.59 -3.72 -1.50
CA ALA A 168 -24.39 -2.53 -1.79
C ALA A 168 -25.19 -2.61 -3.10
N ARG A 169 -24.97 -3.64 -3.94
CA ARG A 169 -25.68 -3.94 -5.21
C ARG A 169 -25.91 -2.72 -6.13
N PRO A 170 -24.87 -1.93 -6.51
CA PRO A 170 -25.06 -0.72 -7.31
C PRO A 170 -25.66 -0.99 -8.71
N THR A 171 -25.34 -2.11 -9.36
CA THR A 171 -26.13 -2.66 -10.48
C THR A 171 -26.11 -4.20 -10.45
N PRO A 172 -27.02 -4.89 -11.16
CA PRO A 172 -26.98 -6.36 -11.29
C PRO A 172 -25.70 -6.91 -11.96
N HIS A 173 -25.00 -6.11 -12.76
CA HIS A 173 -23.84 -6.55 -13.55
C HIS A 173 -22.49 -6.45 -12.81
N CYS A 174 -22.41 -5.63 -11.75
CA CYS A 174 -21.17 -5.40 -10.99
C CYS A 174 -20.45 -6.68 -10.50
N PRO A 175 -21.13 -7.78 -10.09
CA PRO A 175 -20.46 -9.02 -9.69
C PRO A 175 -19.60 -9.67 -10.78
N ALA A 176 -19.93 -9.47 -12.07
CA ALA A 176 -19.13 -9.99 -13.18
C ALA A 176 -17.75 -9.29 -13.26
N TYR A 177 -17.70 -7.99 -12.94
CA TYR A 177 -16.49 -7.18 -12.96
C TYR A 177 -15.64 -7.28 -11.67
N ALA A 178 -16.12 -8.00 -10.64
CA ALA A 178 -15.46 -8.06 -9.33
C ALA A 178 -13.96 -8.44 -9.39
N ARG A 179 -13.61 -9.50 -10.14
CA ARG A 179 -12.21 -9.93 -10.33
C ARG A 179 -11.39 -8.94 -11.15
N MET A 180 -12.04 -8.18 -12.05
CA MET A 180 -11.39 -7.20 -12.91
C MET A 180 -11.11 -5.90 -12.15
N LEU A 181 -12.02 -5.50 -11.23
CA LEU A 181 -11.80 -4.42 -10.26
C LEU A 181 -10.65 -4.73 -9.29
N ASP A 182 -10.59 -5.96 -8.74
CA ASP A 182 -9.50 -6.38 -7.85
C ASP A 182 -8.14 -6.32 -8.55
N ALA A 183 -8.05 -6.86 -9.76
CA ALA A 183 -6.83 -6.80 -10.56
C ALA A 183 -6.45 -5.36 -10.96
N ALA A 184 -7.41 -4.56 -11.46
CA ALA A 184 -7.17 -3.18 -11.90
C ALA A 184 -6.73 -2.22 -10.78
N ALA A 185 -6.94 -2.60 -9.52
CA ALA A 185 -6.39 -1.90 -8.35
C ALA A 185 -4.86 -1.82 -8.44
N GLY A 186 -4.19 -2.96 -8.57
CA GLY A 186 -2.72 -3.06 -8.66
C GLY A 186 -2.15 -3.06 -10.08
N ARG A 187 -2.97 -3.25 -11.12
CA ARG A 187 -2.51 -3.41 -12.51
C ARG A 187 -3.11 -2.38 -13.46
N ALA A 188 -2.27 -1.46 -13.92
CA ALA A 188 -2.63 -0.43 -14.91
C ALA A 188 -3.07 -1.02 -16.26
N ASP A 189 -2.55 -2.17 -16.68
CA ASP A 189 -2.95 -2.84 -17.92
C ASP A 189 -4.39 -3.38 -17.86
N VAL A 190 -4.83 -3.88 -16.69
CA VAL A 190 -6.22 -4.30 -16.47
C VAL A 190 -7.13 -3.08 -16.25
N ARG A 191 -6.59 -2.01 -15.65
CA ARG A 191 -7.28 -0.71 -15.50
C ARG A 191 -7.66 -0.08 -16.85
N GLY A 192 -6.88 -0.36 -17.90
CA GLY A 192 -7.15 0.01 -19.30
C GLY A 192 -7.95 -1.01 -20.13
N ASN A 193 -8.52 -2.06 -19.51
CA ASN A 193 -9.38 -3.00 -20.24
C ASN A 193 -10.68 -2.29 -20.70
N PRO A 194 -11.04 -2.32 -22.00
CA PRO A 194 -12.13 -1.52 -22.54
C PRO A 194 -13.52 -1.89 -21.98
N ASP A 195 -13.72 -3.12 -21.52
CA ASP A 195 -14.98 -3.54 -20.90
C ASP A 195 -15.06 -3.08 -19.44
N LEU A 196 -13.93 -3.04 -18.72
CA LEU A 196 -13.87 -2.38 -17.41
C LEU A 196 -14.11 -0.87 -17.54
N THR A 197 -13.44 -0.22 -18.49
CA THR A 197 -13.55 1.23 -18.75
C THR A 197 -15.01 1.62 -18.98
N ARG A 198 -15.68 0.95 -19.93
CA ARG A 198 -17.11 1.15 -20.20
C ARG A 198 -17.98 0.93 -18.96
N HIS A 199 -17.72 -0.12 -18.18
CA HIS A 199 -18.51 -0.39 -16.98
C HIS A 199 -18.33 0.67 -15.87
N VAL A 200 -17.13 1.23 -15.68
CA VAL A 200 -16.93 2.29 -14.67
C VAL A 200 -17.41 3.67 -15.17
N GLU A 201 -17.43 3.91 -16.48
CA GLU A 201 -18.08 5.08 -17.07
C GLU A 201 -19.60 5.05 -16.84
N GLU A 202 -20.23 3.89 -17.03
CA GLU A 202 -21.67 3.67 -16.82
C GLU A 202 -22.06 3.50 -15.34
N CYS A 203 -21.14 3.09 -14.45
CA CYS A 203 -21.41 2.82 -13.05
C CYS A 203 -20.55 3.66 -12.09
N PRO A 204 -21.07 4.81 -11.59
CA PRO A 204 -20.38 5.67 -10.63
C PRO A 204 -19.93 4.95 -9.34
N GLY A 205 -20.69 3.93 -8.91
CA GLY A 205 -20.32 3.08 -7.79
C GLY A 205 -19.06 2.26 -8.03
N CYS A 206 -18.93 1.63 -9.21
CA CYS A 206 -17.73 0.88 -9.57
C CYS A 206 -16.55 1.82 -9.83
N ALA A 207 -16.78 3.02 -10.39
CA ALA A 207 -15.74 4.04 -10.51
C ALA A 207 -15.21 4.50 -9.14
N ALA A 208 -16.08 4.72 -8.16
CA ALA A 208 -15.68 5.07 -6.79
C ALA A 208 -14.93 3.92 -6.10
N ALA A 209 -15.42 2.68 -6.24
CA ALA A 209 -14.74 1.49 -5.73
C ALA A 209 -13.36 1.29 -6.36
N LEU A 210 -13.23 1.42 -7.69
CA LEU A 210 -11.94 1.33 -8.38
C LEU A 210 -10.97 2.40 -7.90
N ARG A 211 -11.39 3.67 -7.79
CA ARG A 211 -10.55 4.74 -7.22
C ARG A 211 -10.09 4.41 -5.80
N GLY A 212 -10.96 3.86 -4.96
CA GLY A 212 -10.63 3.43 -3.60
C GLY A 212 -9.65 2.25 -3.54
N LEU A 213 -9.86 1.22 -4.36
CA LEU A 213 -8.99 0.05 -4.43
C LEU A 213 -7.61 0.41 -5.00
N VAL A 214 -7.55 1.27 -6.01
CA VAL A 214 -6.32 1.84 -6.56
C VAL A 214 -5.56 2.63 -5.49
N ALA A 215 -6.23 3.57 -4.81
CA ALA A 215 -5.60 4.34 -3.74
C ALA A 215 -5.16 3.47 -2.55
N LEU A 216 -5.83 2.35 -2.26
CA LEU A 216 -5.41 1.38 -1.24
C LEU A 216 -4.12 0.64 -1.64
N CYS A 217 -3.89 0.42 -2.93
CA CYS A 217 -2.68 -0.24 -3.43
C CYS A 217 -1.51 0.77 -3.57
N GLU A 218 -1.79 1.99 -4.03
CA GLU A 218 -0.77 3.00 -4.32
C GLU A 218 -0.41 3.86 -3.08
N THR A 219 -1.37 4.19 -2.21
CA THR A 219 -1.18 5.07 -1.03
C THR A 219 -2.10 4.67 0.17
N PRO A 220 -1.96 3.45 0.74
CA PRO A 220 -2.87 2.94 1.77
C PRO A 220 -2.98 3.83 3.02
N GLY A 221 -1.86 4.32 3.56
CA GLY A 221 -1.84 5.20 4.73
C GLY A 221 -2.69 6.46 4.53
N PRO A 222 -2.39 7.30 3.52
CA PRO A 222 -3.20 8.46 3.15
C PRO A 222 -4.68 8.16 2.90
N LEU A 223 -5.02 7.08 2.19
CA LEU A 223 -6.42 6.71 1.96
C LEU A 223 -7.13 6.38 3.29
N LEU A 224 -6.54 5.54 4.13
CA LEU A 224 -7.13 5.09 5.39
C LEU A 224 -7.28 6.25 6.37
N ALA A 225 -6.22 7.05 6.59
CA ALA A 225 -6.29 8.21 7.48
C ALA A 225 -7.32 9.24 6.99
N GLY A 226 -7.28 9.63 5.71
CA GLY A 226 -8.22 10.59 5.13
C GLY A 226 -9.67 10.10 5.08
N SER A 227 -9.89 8.78 5.06
CA SER A 227 -11.25 8.21 5.12
C SER A 227 -11.78 8.16 6.55
N LEU A 228 -10.98 7.59 7.46
CA LEU A 228 -11.36 7.27 8.84
C LEU A 228 -11.36 8.51 9.75
N LEU A 229 -10.34 9.37 9.66
CA LEU A 229 -10.28 10.66 10.38
C LEU A 229 -10.86 11.83 9.57
N GLY A 230 -11.14 11.64 8.27
CA GLY A 230 -11.74 12.68 7.44
C GLY A 230 -10.78 13.84 7.15
N PRO A 231 -11.25 15.10 7.23
CA PRO A 231 -10.42 16.30 7.03
C PRO A 231 -9.18 16.36 7.94
N ALA A 232 -9.20 15.67 9.09
CA ALA A 232 -8.07 15.63 10.01
C ALA A 232 -7.05 14.50 9.70
N GLY A 233 -7.33 13.62 8.74
CA GLY A 233 -6.40 12.57 8.30
C GLY A 233 -5.11 13.09 7.64
N PRO A 234 -5.18 14.01 6.66
CA PRO A 234 -3.99 14.62 6.05
C PRO A 234 -3.08 15.37 7.04
N PRO A 235 -3.57 16.24 7.96
CA PRO A 235 -2.71 16.85 8.96
C PRO A 235 -2.21 15.85 10.01
N TYR A 236 -2.96 14.76 10.31
CA TYR A 236 -2.45 13.69 11.18
C TYR A 236 -1.18 13.04 10.60
N LEU A 237 -1.18 12.67 9.32
CA LEU A 237 -0.01 12.06 8.67
C LEU A 237 1.12 13.05 8.39
N SER A 238 0.81 14.35 8.34
CA SER A 238 1.79 15.43 8.16
C SER A 238 2.40 15.90 9.50
N ALA A 239 1.88 15.41 10.64
CA ALA A 239 2.42 15.70 11.95
C ALA A 239 3.81 15.06 12.09
N PRO A 240 4.88 15.82 12.36
CA PRO A 240 6.19 15.22 12.60
C PRO A 240 6.13 14.34 13.85
N ALA A 241 6.33 13.04 13.68
CA ALA A 241 6.43 12.09 14.76
C ALA A 241 7.72 12.35 15.57
N ARG A 242 7.65 13.30 16.50
CA ARG A 242 8.68 13.48 17.54
C ARG A 242 8.61 12.30 18.50
N THR A 243 9.26 11.21 18.11
CA THR A 243 9.78 10.20 19.03
C THR A 243 10.94 10.83 19.79
N ASP A 244 10.62 11.69 20.74
CA ASP A 244 11.55 12.17 21.76
C ASP A 244 11.88 10.98 22.67
N HIS A 245 12.86 10.18 22.24
CA HIS A 245 13.30 8.94 22.91
C HIS A 245 14.74 9.08 23.47
N ASP A 246 15.20 10.32 23.61
CA ASP A 246 16.46 10.69 24.25
C ASP A 246 16.22 12.02 24.97
N ALA A 247 15.71 11.93 26.20
CA ALA A 247 15.28 13.08 27.01
C ALA A 247 15.37 12.82 28.53
N ASP A 248 16.19 11.86 28.97
CA ASP A 248 16.66 11.82 30.36
C ASP A 248 17.71 12.93 30.56
N THR A 249 17.21 14.15 30.75
CA THR A 249 17.98 15.28 31.25
C THR A 249 17.06 16.06 32.18
N GLU A 250 17.29 15.85 33.48
CA GLU A 250 16.53 16.47 34.57
C GLU A 250 16.50 18.00 34.49
N ASP A 251 15.41 18.51 35.05
CA ASP A 251 15.00 19.90 35.26
C ASP A 251 16.12 20.97 35.34
N THR A 252 15.89 22.12 34.69
CA THR A 252 16.04 23.42 35.38
C THR A 252 15.20 24.52 34.74
N LEU A 253 13.94 24.65 35.19
CA LEU A 253 13.14 25.86 34.97
C LEU A 253 13.83 27.10 35.56
N SER A 254 14.29 28.01 34.69
CA SER A 254 14.83 29.32 35.10
C SER A 254 13.82 30.44 34.83
N LEU A 255 13.21 30.98 35.88
CA LEU A 255 12.35 32.16 35.83
C LEU A 255 13.17 33.44 35.59
N PRO A 256 12.63 34.45 34.87
CA PRO A 256 13.33 35.71 34.66
C PRO A 256 13.29 36.59 35.93
N VAL A 257 14.42 36.72 36.62
CA VAL A 257 14.61 37.68 37.72
C VAL A 257 15.26 38.96 37.20
N THR A 258 14.68 40.12 37.54
CA THR A 258 15.11 41.44 37.05
C THR A 258 15.94 42.23 38.06
N THR A 259 17.24 42.35 37.81
CA THR A 259 18.19 43.38 38.30
C THR A 259 19.33 43.52 37.26
N GLY A 260 20.16 44.57 37.21
CA GLY A 260 20.20 45.82 37.99
C GLY A 260 21.54 46.55 37.84
N THR A 261 21.76 47.21 36.70
CA THR A 261 22.72 48.33 36.45
C THR A 261 24.21 48.21 36.88
N ALA A 262 25.09 47.99 35.88
CA ALA A 262 26.43 48.58 35.64
C ALA A 262 27.53 48.72 36.74
N VAL A 263 28.79 48.42 36.38
CA VAL A 263 29.92 49.39 36.18
C VAL A 263 31.18 48.69 35.61
N ALA A 264 32.13 49.47 35.05
CA ALA A 264 33.21 49.10 34.14
C ALA A 264 34.45 48.35 34.70
N GLY A 265 35.26 47.77 33.79
CA GLY A 265 36.66 47.34 34.04
C GLY A 265 37.32 46.49 32.92
N GLY A 266 38.29 47.06 32.18
CA GLY A 266 39.31 46.34 31.38
C GLY A 266 40.72 46.56 31.99
N PRO A 267 41.87 46.13 31.41
CA PRO A 267 42.20 45.80 29.99
C PRO A 267 42.40 44.27 29.70
N GLU A 268 42.42 43.75 28.46
CA GLU A 268 43.57 43.67 27.49
C GLU A 268 44.79 42.87 28.05
N GLN A 269 45.41 41.83 27.45
CA GLN A 269 45.82 41.44 26.07
C GLN A 269 45.98 39.87 25.98
N THR A 270 46.21 39.10 24.89
CA THR A 270 46.18 39.20 23.40
C THR A 270 46.33 37.79 22.76
N ALA A 271 45.89 37.61 21.49
CA ALA A 271 46.22 36.53 20.52
C ALA A 271 45.77 35.06 20.81
N GLY A 272 45.43 34.23 19.81
CA GLY A 272 45.42 34.45 18.36
C GLY A 272 44.60 33.42 17.56
N ASP A 273 44.33 33.73 16.29
CA ASP A 273 43.29 33.14 15.42
C ASP A 273 43.80 31.98 14.54
N ARG A 274 42.99 30.92 14.33
CA ARG A 274 42.36 30.65 13.01
C ARG A 274 41.46 29.40 12.96
N LYS A 275 40.28 29.57 12.34
CA LYS A 275 39.44 28.49 11.78
C LYS A 275 39.69 28.31 10.28
N PRO A 276 39.56 27.09 9.71
CA PRO A 276 39.16 26.90 8.32
C PRO A 276 37.63 27.04 8.16
N SER A 277 37.15 27.47 6.99
CA SER A 277 35.75 27.86 6.75
C SER A 277 34.92 26.80 6.00
N ALA A 278 33.67 26.63 6.41
CA ALA A 278 32.67 25.90 5.65
C ALA A 278 31.94 26.84 4.67
N PHE A 279 32.04 26.58 3.36
CA PHE A 279 31.41 27.41 2.33
C PHE A 279 29.98 26.95 2.01
N LEU A 280 28.99 27.66 2.55
CA LEU A 280 27.60 27.56 2.09
C LEU A 280 27.42 28.32 0.76
N ARG A 281 26.90 27.66 -0.27
CA ARG A 281 26.43 28.31 -1.51
C ARG A 281 24.92 28.13 -1.67
N LYS A 282 24.16 29.22 -1.49
CA LYS A 282 22.78 29.34 -1.98
C LYS A 282 22.79 29.98 -3.37
N PRO A 283 22.07 29.45 -4.37
CA PRO A 283 21.58 30.26 -5.48
C PRO A 283 20.36 31.06 -5.02
N ALA A 284 20.24 32.32 -5.46
CA ALA A 284 19.05 33.13 -5.24
C ALA A 284 18.25 33.24 -6.54
N GLY A 285 16.94 33.06 -6.47
CA GLY A 285 16.01 33.20 -7.60
C GLY A 285 14.74 33.91 -7.16
N ARG A 286 14.74 35.24 -7.19
CA ARG A 286 13.56 36.07 -6.93
C ARG A 286 12.93 36.48 -8.27
N ILE A 287 11.74 35.98 -8.56
CA ILE A 287 10.87 36.55 -9.59
C ILE A 287 9.72 37.26 -8.86
N SER A 288 9.75 38.59 -8.91
CA SER A 288 8.65 39.42 -8.41
C SER A 288 7.60 39.56 -9.52
N LEU A 289 6.38 39.09 -9.31
CA LEU A 289 5.24 39.44 -10.15
C LEU A 289 4.33 40.41 -9.38
N GLY A 290 3.88 41.47 -10.07
CA GLY A 290 3.22 42.62 -9.45
C GLY A 290 1.80 42.33 -8.97
N VAL A 291 1.41 42.97 -7.86
CA VAL A 291 0.03 42.98 -7.38
C VAL A 291 -0.82 43.90 -8.26
N ALA A 292 -1.78 43.33 -8.99
CA ALA A 292 -2.87 44.07 -9.60
C ALA A 292 -4.10 43.97 -8.68
N ALA A 293 -4.45 45.06 -7.99
CA ALA A 293 -5.59 45.09 -7.09
C ALA A 293 -6.91 45.21 -7.88
N VAL A 294 -7.75 44.18 -7.81
CA VAL A 294 -9.12 44.21 -8.35
C VAL A 294 -10.10 44.23 -7.18
N LEU A 295 -10.78 45.37 -7.01
CA LEU A 295 -11.85 45.51 -6.02
C LEU A 295 -13.11 44.80 -6.52
N ILE A 296 -13.54 43.73 -5.84
CA ILE A 296 -14.83 43.09 -6.08
C ILE A 296 -15.71 43.31 -4.84
N THR A 297 -16.74 44.13 -4.99
CA THR A 297 -17.71 44.46 -3.94
C THR A 297 -18.62 43.27 -3.63
N THR A 298 -18.73 42.90 -2.36
CA THR A 298 -19.56 41.78 -1.90
C THR A 298 -21.05 42.09 -1.95
N ALA A 299 -21.85 41.23 -2.61
CA ALA A 299 -23.29 41.17 -2.44
C ALA A 299 -23.65 39.97 -1.56
N ALA A 300 -24.01 40.22 -0.30
CA ALA A 300 -24.38 39.17 0.66
C ALA A 300 -25.87 38.80 0.52
N LEU A 301 -26.14 37.59 0.02
CA LEU A 301 -27.48 37.02 -0.04
C LEU A 301 -27.79 36.25 1.25
N ALA A 302 -28.50 36.89 2.18
CA ALA A 302 -28.91 36.28 3.43
C ALA A 302 -30.10 35.32 3.23
N VAL A 303 -29.83 34.01 3.21
CA VAL A 303 -30.89 32.99 3.22
C VAL A 303 -31.39 32.79 4.64
N VAL A 304 -32.54 33.41 4.96
CA VAL A 304 -33.26 33.15 6.21
C VAL A 304 -34.00 31.82 6.07
N VAL A 305 -33.63 30.83 6.89
CA VAL A 305 -34.37 29.56 7.05
C VAL A 305 -35.26 29.68 8.30
N PRO A 306 -36.60 29.69 8.18
CA PRO A 306 -37.48 29.76 9.33
C PRO A 306 -37.51 28.43 10.09
N THR A 307 -37.22 28.44 11.39
CA THR A 307 -37.44 27.31 12.28
C THR A 307 -38.92 27.20 12.66
N ALA A 308 -39.69 26.41 11.90
CA ALA A 308 -41.10 26.14 12.18
C ALA A 308 -41.27 24.84 12.97
N TRP A 309 -41.38 24.93 14.30
CA TRP A 309 -41.77 23.81 15.16
C TRP A 309 -43.30 23.71 15.18
N GLY A 310 -43.86 22.59 14.73
CA GLY A 310 -45.31 22.37 14.59
C GLY A 310 -45.67 20.89 14.74
N PRO A 311 -46.90 20.54 15.17
CA PRO A 311 -47.17 19.27 15.83
C PRO A 311 -47.40 18.06 14.91
N GLU A 312 -47.23 16.89 15.54
CA GLU A 312 -47.32 15.54 14.97
C GLU A 312 -48.76 15.15 14.53
N PRO A 313 -48.95 14.64 13.29
CA PRO A 313 -50.19 13.97 12.88
C PRO A 313 -50.17 12.46 13.18
N PRO A 314 -51.32 11.83 13.49
CA PRO A 314 -51.38 10.51 14.10
C PRO A 314 -51.07 9.33 13.16
N ALA A 315 -50.63 8.22 13.77
CA ALA A 315 -50.26 6.98 13.08
C ALA A 315 -51.43 6.33 12.30
N THR A 316 -51.12 5.81 11.11
CA THR A 316 -51.99 4.89 10.35
C THR A 316 -51.34 3.50 10.27
N ALA A 317 -52.14 2.45 10.43
CA ALA A 317 -51.64 1.09 10.60
C ALA A 317 -51.18 0.46 9.27
N GLN A 318 -50.06 -0.27 9.30
CA GLN A 318 -49.58 -1.13 8.22
C GLN A 318 -49.08 -2.48 8.76
N GLY A 319 -49.28 -3.53 7.96
CA GLY A 319 -49.29 -4.93 8.36
C GLY A 319 -48.04 -5.46 9.09
N GLN A 320 -48.30 -6.28 10.11
CA GLN A 320 -47.30 -7.08 10.80
C GLN A 320 -46.88 -8.30 9.95
N PRO A 321 -45.57 -8.57 9.75
CA PRO A 321 -45.10 -9.80 9.13
C PRO A 321 -45.31 -11.02 10.06
N PRO A 322 -45.62 -12.21 9.53
CA PRO A 322 -45.91 -13.39 10.34
C PRO A 322 -44.64 -13.94 11.03
N ARG A 323 -44.81 -14.43 12.26
CA ARG A 323 -43.76 -15.18 12.98
C ARG A 323 -43.56 -16.56 12.32
N ALA A 324 -42.31 -16.92 12.04
CA ALA A 324 -41.94 -18.32 11.88
C ALA A 324 -41.91 -18.99 13.26
N HIS A 325 -42.48 -20.19 13.36
CA HIS A 325 -42.42 -20.99 14.59
C HIS A 325 -41.08 -21.71 14.70
N VAL A 326 -40.58 -21.84 15.94
CA VAL A 326 -39.49 -22.76 16.29
C VAL A 326 -40.09 -23.92 17.05
N GLU A 327 -39.84 -25.14 16.58
CA GLU A 327 -39.99 -26.35 17.37
C GLU A 327 -38.89 -27.35 16.96
N ALA A 328 -38.40 -28.15 17.91
CA ALA A 328 -37.20 -28.97 17.73
C ALA A 328 -37.54 -30.46 17.73
N GLY A 329 -36.90 -31.25 16.86
CA GLY A 329 -37.16 -32.68 16.80
C GLY A 329 -36.15 -33.51 16.02
N GLY A 330 -35.52 -34.45 16.73
CA GLY A 330 -35.38 -35.84 16.27
C GLY A 330 -34.46 -36.16 15.09
N ALA A 331 -33.37 -36.86 15.39
CA ALA A 331 -32.52 -37.58 14.45
C ALA A 331 -33.27 -38.52 13.48
N GLY A 332 -32.74 -38.69 12.27
CA GLY A 332 -33.18 -39.75 11.35
C GLY A 332 -32.48 -39.72 9.98
N SER A 333 -31.65 -40.73 9.69
CA SER A 333 -31.36 -41.13 8.31
C SER A 333 -32.37 -42.20 7.91
N PRO A 334 -32.86 -42.23 6.65
CA PRO A 334 -32.17 -43.06 5.66
C PRO A 334 -32.17 -42.50 4.23
N ALA A 335 -31.42 -43.16 3.34
CA ALA A 335 -31.54 -43.01 1.89
C ALA A 335 -32.67 -43.89 1.30
N PRO A 336 -33.15 -43.58 0.09
CA PRO A 336 -33.64 -44.60 -0.83
C PRO A 336 -32.92 -44.56 -2.20
N SER A 337 -32.78 -45.73 -2.83
CA SER A 337 -32.19 -45.89 -4.17
C SER A 337 -33.25 -46.22 -5.24
N ALA A 338 -33.26 -45.47 -6.34
CA ALA A 338 -33.76 -45.90 -7.65
C ALA A 338 -33.03 -45.07 -8.74
N SER A 339 -32.33 -45.61 -9.75
CA SER A 339 -32.57 -46.74 -10.67
C SER A 339 -33.60 -46.45 -11.77
N ARG A 340 -33.22 -46.76 -13.02
CA ARG A 340 -33.97 -46.63 -14.30
C ARG A 340 -33.95 -45.21 -14.90
N SER A 341 -33.75 -44.98 -16.20
CA SER A 341 -33.52 -45.91 -17.32
C SER A 341 -32.64 -45.30 -18.43
N ARG A 342 -31.94 -46.18 -19.18
CA ARG A 342 -31.26 -45.90 -20.45
C ARG A 342 -32.23 -46.15 -21.63
N PRO A 343 -32.18 -45.34 -22.69
CA PRO A 343 -32.32 -45.86 -24.06
C PRO A 343 -31.04 -45.64 -24.89
N SER A 344 -30.91 -46.33 -26.03
CA SER A 344 -29.86 -46.06 -27.02
C SER A 344 -30.39 -46.22 -28.44
N ALA A 345 -30.27 -45.15 -29.22
CA ALA A 345 -30.21 -45.09 -30.69
C ALA A 345 -29.45 -43.79 -31.03
N SER A 346 -28.43 -43.73 -31.89
CA SER A 346 -28.17 -44.38 -33.19
C SER A 346 -28.90 -43.73 -34.37
N ALA A 347 -28.31 -42.66 -34.91
CA ALA A 347 -28.40 -42.26 -36.32
C ALA A 347 -27.29 -41.26 -36.66
N SER A 348 -26.61 -41.43 -37.80
CA SER A 348 -25.83 -40.37 -38.46
C SER A 348 -26.69 -39.70 -39.54
N PRO A 349 -26.30 -38.50 -39.99
CA PRO A 349 -26.31 -38.26 -41.44
C PRO A 349 -25.00 -37.65 -41.95
N SER A 350 -24.58 -38.08 -43.14
CA SER A 350 -23.51 -37.46 -43.93
C SER A 350 -24.11 -36.47 -44.94
N ARG A 351 -23.34 -35.44 -45.33
CA ARG A 351 -23.52 -34.66 -46.57
C ARG A 351 -22.25 -33.86 -46.93
N SER A 352 -21.68 -34.15 -48.10
CA SER A 352 -20.83 -33.21 -48.86
C SER A 352 -21.72 -32.34 -49.76
N PRO A 353 -21.19 -31.21 -50.29
CA PRO A 353 -20.50 -31.20 -51.60
C PRO A 353 -19.25 -30.26 -51.58
N SER A 354 -18.44 -30.05 -52.63
CA SER A 354 -18.00 -30.81 -53.82
C SER A 354 -16.86 -29.98 -54.48
N ALA A 355 -16.03 -30.58 -55.36
CA ALA A 355 -15.05 -29.86 -56.20
C ALA A 355 -15.75 -28.99 -57.30
N SER A 356 -15.12 -28.19 -58.16
CA SER A 356 -13.74 -28.14 -58.75
C SER A 356 -13.55 -26.78 -59.50
N PRO A 357 -12.55 -26.48 -60.37
CA PRO A 357 -11.28 -27.17 -60.76
C PRO A 357 -10.03 -26.23 -60.80
N SER A 358 -8.97 -26.61 -61.54
CA SER A 358 -7.72 -25.84 -61.74
C SER A 358 -7.24 -25.80 -63.21
N ALA A 359 -6.54 -24.73 -63.62
CA ALA A 359 -5.60 -24.65 -64.77
C ALA A 359 -4.75 -23.35 -64.63
N THR A 360 -3.40 -23.32 -64.56
CA THR A 360 -2.31 -23.65 -65.52
C THR A 360 -1.87 -22.49 -66.44
N GLY A 361 -0.65 -21.94 -66.26
CA GLY A 361 0.02 -20.99 -67.19
C GLY A 361 1.21 -20.18 -66.57
N PRO A 362 2.41 -20.03 -67.18
CA PRO A 362 3.62 -19.55 -66.47
C PRO A 362 4.45 -18.37 -67.08
N SER A 363 5.44 -17.88 -66.29
CA SER A 363 6.70 -17.17 -66.65
C SER A 363 6.67 -15.66 -67.05
N PRO A 364 7.81 -14.91 -66.98
CA PRO A 364 8.82 -14.80 -65.91
C PRO A 364 9.36 -13.35 -65.68
N SER A 365 10.40 -13.18 -64.83
CA SER A 365 11.29 -11.97 -64.67
C SER A 365 10.69 -10.69 -64.01
N ASP A 366 11.42 -9.81 -63.31
CA ASP A 366 12.88 -9.66 -63.06
C ASP A 366 13.21 -9.10 -61.64
N GLY A 367 14.44 -9.34 -61.17
CA GLY A 367 15.32 -8.36 -60.47
C GLY A 367 14.98 -7.78 -59.08
N PRO A 368 15.74 -8.10 -58.00
CA PRO A 368 15.71 -7.35 -56.73
C PRO A 368 16.79 -6.24 -56.66
N THR A 369 16.42 -5.03 -56.21
CA THR A 369 17.35 -3.92 -55.92
C THR A 369 17.22 -3.49 -54.46
N PRO A 370 18.31 -3.50 -53.66
CA PRO A 370 18.27 -3.03 -52.28
C PRO A 370 18.27 -1.49 -52.19
N SER A 371 17.57 -0.95 -51.20
CA SER A 371 17.59 0.47 -50.82
C SER A 371 18.21 0.60 -49.42
N PRO A 372 18.98 1.68 -49.11
CA PRO A 372 20.02 1.59 -48.09
C PRO A 372 19.51 1.55 -46.65
N THR A 373 20.09 0.65 -45.86
CA THR A 373 19.99 0.67 -44.40
C THR A 373 20.70 1.91 -43.84
N PRO A 374 20.09 2.69 -42.91
CA PRO A 374 20.83 3.71 -42.19
C PRO A 374 21.89 3.03 -41.30
N THR A 375 23.16 3.42 -41.46
CA THR A 375 24.25 2.90 -40.64
C THR A 375 24.13 3.40 -39.21
N THR A 376 23.47 2.61 -38.35
CA THR A 376 23.66 2.74 -36.90
C THR A 376 25.10 2.34 -36.59
N GLU A 377 25.89 3.32 -36.19
CA GLU A 377 27.28 3.15 -35.79
C GLU A 377 27.38 2.10 -34.67
N ALA A 378 28.08 0.99 -34.95
CA ALA A 378 28.19 -0.13 -34.03
C ALA A 378 29.14 0.23 -32.88
N ALA A 379 28.63 0.93 -31.87
CA ALA A 379 29.33 1.13 -30.61
C ALA A 379 29.80 -0.23 -30.07
N THR A 380 31.09 -0.35 -29.81
CA THR A 380 31.74 -1.60 -29.38
C THR A 380 31.12 -2.09 -28.08
N ALA A 381 30.17 -3.01 -28.19
CA ALA A 381 29.62 -3.70 -27.04
C ALA A 381 30.71 -4.56 -26.39
N ASP A 382 30.89 -4.40 -25.08
CA ASP A 382 31.71 -5.32 -24.29
C ASP A 382 31.25 -6.77 -24.52
N PRO A 383 32.13 -7.78 -24.36
CA PRO A 383 31.72 -9.17 -24.36
C PRO A 383 30.71 -9.43 -23.23
N VAL A 384 29.44 -9.57 -23.61
CA VAL A 384 28.30 -9.81 -22.73
C VAL A 384 27.99 -11.31 -22.71
N GLN A 385 27.92 -11.93 -21.53
CA GLN A 385 27.77 -13.38 -21.35
C GLN A 385 26.46 -13.75 -20.63
N PRO A 386 25.85 -14.92 -20.88
CA PRO A 386 24.58 -15.30 -20.26
C PRO A 386 24.66 -15.33 -18.72
N PHE A 387 23.70 -14.69 -18.05
CA PHE A 387 23.72 -14.48 -16.59
C PHE A 387 23.75 -15.80 -15.80
N ARG A 388 24.74 -15.92 -14.93
CA ARG A 388 25.02 -17.03 -13.99
C ARG A 388 25.01 -16.58 -12.53
N ALA A 389 25.32 -15.31 -12.28
CA ALA A 389 25.40 -14.71 -10.95
C ALA A 389 26.39 -15.43 -10.02
N SER A 390 27.53 -15.89 -10.56
CA SER A 390 28.56 -16.62 -9.81
C SER A 390 29.27 -15.76 -8.75
N SER A 391 29.28 -14.45 -8.96
CA SER A 391 29.64 -13.41 -8.00
C SER A 391 28.54 -12.33 -8.01
N PHE A 392 28.70 -11.24 -7.25
CA PHE A 392 27.73 -10.14 -7.29
C PHE A 392 27.93 -9.33 -8.58
N VAL A 393 27.03 -9.51 -9.55
CA VAL A 393 27.10 -8.90 -10.90
C VAL A 393 25.73 -8.37 -11.34
N PRO A 394 25.68 -7.35 -12.21
CA PRO A 394 24.40 -6.87 -12.74
C PRO A 394 23.80 -7.87 -13.74
N ALA A 395 22.48 -8.09 -13.63
CA ALA A 395 21.70 -8.79 -14.63
C ALA A 395 21.17 -7.77 -15.66
N VAL A 396 21.74 -7.75 -16.85
CA VAL A 396 21.41 -6.83 -17.96
C VAL A 396 20.44 -7.52 -18.92
N ASN A 397 19.29 -6.91 -19.19
CA ASN A 397 18.27 -7.49 -20.05
C ASN A 397 18.68 -7.45 -21.54
N SER A 398 18.53 -8.56 -22.26
CA SER A 398 18.98 -8.67 -23.67
C SER A 398 18.14 -7.88 -24.67
N ALA A 399 16.92 -7.46 -24.32
CA ALA A 399 16.07 -6.67 -25.21
C ALA A 399 16.20 -5.16 -25.00
N THR A 400 16.54 -4.73 -23.78
CA THR A 400 16.45 -3.32 -23.37
C THR A 400 17.77 -2.70 -22.90
N GLY A 401 18.79 -3.52 -22.60
CA GLY A 401 20.03 -3.05 -21.98
C GLY A 401 19.88 -2.57 -20.53
N LEU A 402 18.68 -2.68 -19.94
CA LEU A 402 18.40 -2.24 -18.57
C LEU A 402 18.84 -3.29 -17.55
N CYS A 403 19.32 -2.82 -16.40
CA CYS A 403 19.74 -3.64 -15.28
C CYS A 403 18.56 -3.98 -14.36
N LEU A 404 18.58 -5.21 -13.82
CA LEU A 404 17.72 -5.69 -12.75
C LEU A 404 18.03 -4.95 -11.44
N ASP A 405 17.07 -4.21 -10.89
CA ASP A 405 17.26 -3.26 -9.79
C ASP A 405 16.16 -3.44 -8.72
N VAL A 406 16.46 -3.15 -7.45
CA VAL A 406 15.46 -3.17 -6.36
C VAL A 406 14.78 -1.80 -6.31
N ARG A 407 13.43 -1.75 -6.37
CA ARG A 407 12.71 -0.47 -6.51
C ARG A 407 13.08 0.51 -5.38
N GLY A 408 13.69 1.64 -5.76
CA GLY A 408 14.14 2.68 -4.85
C GLY A 408 15.31 2.32 -3.94
N GLY A 409 15.90 1.12 -4.08
CA GLY A 409 16.92 0.60 -3.15
C GLY A 409 16.39 0.22 -1.76
N THR A 410 15.06 0.09 -1.60
CA THR A 410 14.42 -0.22 -0.31
C THR A 410 14.44 -1.73 -0.05
N PHE A 411 14.91 -2.15 1.13
CA PHE A 411 14.97 -3.56 1.52
C PHE A 411 13.90 -3.92 2.56
N ALA A 412 12.75 -4.37 2.06
CA ALA A 412 11.65 -4.92 2.85
C ALA A 412 11.02 -6.10 2.08
N ASN A 413 10.35 -7.00 2.80
CA ASN A 413 9.58 -8.09 2.18
C ASN A 413 8.57 -7.54 1.17
N GLY A 414 8.49 -8.16 0.00
CA GLY A 414 7.53 -7.82 -1.05
C GLY A 414 7.93 -6.71 -2.01
N VAL A 415 8.99 -5.92 -1.75
CA VAL A 415 9.41 -4.82 -2.64
C VAL A 415 9.73 -5.33 -4.05
N ASP A 416 9.14 -4.70 -5.08
CA ASP A 416 9.33 -5.09 -6.49
C ASP A 416 10.81 -5.06 -6.92
N VAL A 417 11.16 -6.04 -7.75
CA VAL A 417 12.30 -5.94 -8.66
C VAL A 417 11.82 -5.27 -9.96
N ILE A 418 12.62 -4.33 -10.45
CA ILE A 418 12.34 -3.53 -11.66
C ILE A 418 13.50 -3.61 -12.65
N THR A 419 13.29 -3.18 -13.89
CA THR A 419 14.37 -2.74 -14.77
C THR A 419 14.72 -1.28 -14.50
N ALA A 420 16.00 -0.92 -14.60
CA ALA A 420 16.46 0.47 -14.50
C ALA A 420 17.73 0.69 -15.33
N HIS A 421 18.09 1.95 -15.58
CA HIS A 421 19.39 2.29 -16.18
C HIS A 421 20.52 1.65 -15.37
N CYS A 422 21.43 0.95 -16.04
CA CYS A 422 22.59 0.33 -15.41
C CYS A 422 23.52 1.39 -14.80
N ARG A 423 23.92 1.19 -13.55
CA ARG A 423 24.81 2.08 -12.79
C ARG A 423 26.01 1.26 -12.33
N ALA A 424 27.19 1.58 -12.90
CA ALA A 424 28.42 0.86 -12.60
C ALA A 424 28.68 0.81 -11.07
N GLY A 425 28.92 -0.38 -10.54
CA GLY A 425 29.18 -0.60 -9.11
C GLY A 425 27.98 -0.42 -8.16
N ALA A 426 26.77 -0.10 -8.63
CA ALA A 426 25.60 0.08 -7.75
C ALA A 426 25.19 -1.24 -7.06
N PRO A 427 25.25 -1.36 -5.72
CA PRO A 427 25.00 -2.65 -5.06
C PRO A 427 23.55 -3.15 -5.20
N VAL A 428 22.59 -2.23 -5.32
CA VAL A 428 21.16 -2.54 -5.53
C VAL A 428 20.87 -3.22 -6.87
N GLN A 429 21.78 -3.12 -7.84
CA GLN A 429 21.69 -3.78 -9.14
C GLN A 429 22.53 -5.06 -9.24
N GLN A 430 23.31 -5.39 -8.22
CA GLN A 430 24.19 -6.56 -8.24
C GLN A 430 23.54 -7.75 -7.56
N TRP A 431 23.57 -8.89 -8.24
CA TRP A 431 22.91 -10.12 -7.82
C TRP A 431 23.89 -11.29 -7.84
N ARG A 432 23.76 -12.22 -6.90
CA ARG A 432 24.54 -13.47 -6.82
C ARG A 432 23.63 -14.65 -6.50
N LEU A 433 23.71 -15.72 -7.29
CA LEU A 433 23.00 -16.97 -7.05
C LEU A 433 23.86 -17.85 -6.13
N ASP A 434 23.34 -18.26 -4.98
CA ASP A 434 24.05 -19.17 -4.07
C ASP A 434 23.78 -20.66 -4.35
N ASP A 435 24.46 -21.52 -3.61
CA ASP A 435 24.40 -22.99 -3.66
C ASP A 435 22.99 -23.57 -3.44
N LYS A 436 22.12 -22.83 -2.76
CA LYS A 436 20.73 -23.20 -2.50
C LYS A 436 19.78 -22.75 -3.60
N GLY A 437 20.29 -22.03 -4.59
CA GLY A 437 19.52 -21.38 -5.65
C GLY A 437 18.89 -20.06 -5.21
N LEU A 438 19.39 -19.42 -4.16
CA LEU A 438 18.87 -18.13 -3.70
C LEU A 438 19.61 -16.99 -4.40
N LEU A 439 18.88 -16.16 -5.17
CA LEU A 439 19.45 -15.02 -5.88
C LEU A 439 19.47 -13.78 -4.98
N ARG A 440 20.59 -13.57 -4.28
CA ARG A 440 20.78 -12.49 -3.29
C ARG A 440 21.15 -11.17 -3.95
N ASN A 441 20.74 -10.05 -3.34
CA ASN A 441 21.17 -8.71 -3.74
C ASN A 441 22.44 -8.26 -2.97
N ALA A 442 23.32 -7.45 -3.58
CA ALA A 442 24.55 -7.02 -2.94
C ALA A 442 24.36 -5.88 -1.92
N ALA A 443 23.34 -5.02 -2.08
CA ALA A 443 23.06 -3.94 -1.12
C ALA A 443 22.55 -4.48 0.22
N ASN A 444 21.85 -5.62 0.21
CA ASN A 444 21.54 -6.37 1.43
C ASN A 444 21.49 -7.88 1.13
N PRO A 445 22.58 -8.63 1.40
CA PRO A 445 22.65 -10.09 1.17
C PRO A 445 21.70 -10.94 2.03
N GLY A 446 21.00 -10.32 2.99
CA GLY A 446 19.88 -10.91 3.72
C GLY A 446 18.58 -10.98 2.92
N TYR A 447 18.50 -10.26 1.79
CA TYR A 447 17.35 -10.29 0.88
C TYR A 447 17.67 -11.05 -0.43
N CYS A 448 16.68 -11.82 -0.84
CA CYS A 448 16.69 -12.73 -1.98
C CYS A 448 15.59 -12.32 -2.96
N MET A 449 15.78 -12.57 -4.26
CA MET A 449 14.69 -12.54 -5.22
C MET A 449 13.57 -13.49 -4.78
N ASP A 450 12.33 -13.09 -5.04
CA ASP A 450 11.13 -13.79 -4.63
C ASP A 450 10.12 -13.86 -5.78
N ALA A 451 9.54 -15.04 -5.99
CA ALA A 451 8.44 -15.30 -6.91
C ALA A 451 7.04 -15.12 -6.28
N ARG A 452 6.96 -14.62 -5.04
CA ARG A 452 5.79 -14.19 -4.24
C ARG A 452 4.79 -15.27 -3.86
N GLY A 453 4.42 -16.15 -4.80
CA GLY A 453 3.52 -17.28 -4.60
C GLY A 453 3.20 -18.00 -5.90
N SER A 454 3.16 -17.28 -7.01
CA SER A 454 2.99 -17.83 -8.36
C SER A 454 3.67 -16.97 -9.42
N ALA A 455 3.82 -17.51 -10.64
CA ALA A 455 4.28 -16.75 -11.79
C ALA A 455 3.33 -15.60 -12.22
N GLY A 456 2.15 -15.46 -11.61
CA GLY A 456 1.22 -14.35 -11.86
C GLY A 456 1.50 -13.08 -11.04
N ASP A 457 2.25 -13.19 -9.93
CA ASP A 457 2.30 -12.16 -8.89
C ASP A 457 3.46 -11.14 -9.05
N GLY A 458 4.25 -11.29 -10.12
CA GLY A 458 5.45 -10.49 -10.40
C GLY A 458 6.68 -10.96 -9.61
N VAL A 459 7.78 -10.21 -9.73
CA VAL A 459 9.04 -10.50 -9.03
C VAL A 459 9.29 -9.45 -7.93
N GLY A 460 9.58 -9.92 -6.72
CA GLY A 460 9.94 -9.07 -5.59
C GLY A 460 11.27 -9.46 -4.96
N ILE A 461 11.57 -8.86 -3.81
CA ILE A 461 12.55 -9.35 -2.85
C ILE A 461 11.88 -9.77 -1.53
N TRP A 462 12.50 -10.72 -0.85
CA TRP A 462 12.05 -11.23 0.45
C TRP A 462 13.25 -11.66 1.29
N SER A 463 13.08 -11.69 2.62
CA SER A 463 14.13 -12.17 3.52
C SER A 463 14.52 -13.62 3.20
N CYS A 464 15.82 -13.84 2.94
CA CYS A 464 16.37 -15.17 2.69
C CYS A 464 16.19 -16.14 3.87
N SER A 465 15.85 -15.66 5.08
CA SER A 465 15.59 -16.50 6.26
C SER A 465 14.26 -17.26 6.23
N ALA A 466 13.41 -17.02 5.21
CA ALA A 466 12.25 -17.85 4.93
C ALA A 466 12.58 -19.13 4.14
N PHE A 467 13.77 -19.23 3.52
CA PHE A 467 14.20 -20.45 2.83
C PHE A 467 14.21 -21.67 3.78
N GLY A 468 13.75 -22.82 3.30
CA GLY A 468 13.59 -24.05 4.09
C GLY A 468 12.29 -24.13 4.90
N ARG A 469 11.46 -23.08 4.91
CA ARG A 469 10.07 -23.11 5.40
C ARG A 469 9.12 -23.49 4.25
N PRO A 470 7.88 -23.98 4.51
CA PRO A 470 6.93 -24.34 3.47
C PRO A 470 6.67 -23.22 2.45
N GLU A 471 6.65 -21.98 2.91
CA GLU A 471 6.38 -20.78 2.12
C GLU A 471 7.58 -20.41 1.23
N GLY A 472 8.82 -20.55 1.75
CA GLY A 472 10.07 -20.08 1.13
C GLY A 472 10.54 -20.86 -0.11
N ASN A 473 9.68 -21.71 -0.69
CA ASN A 473 9.93 -22.36 -1.97
C ASN A 473 9.92 -21.36 -3.16
N ASN A 474 9.21 -20.23 -2.99
CA ASN A 474 9.16 -19.10 -3.92
C ASN A 474 10.50 -18.35 -4.08
N LEU A 475 11.43 -18.47 -3.11
CA LEU A 475 12.73 -17.79 -3.12
C LEU A 475 13.80 -18.49 -3.98
N VAL A 476 13.50 -19.69 -4.50
CA VAL A 476 14.52 -20.54 -5.12
C VAL A 476 14.45 -20.45 -6.63
N PHE A 477 15.57 -20.11 -7.25
CA PHE A 477 15.72 -19.86 -8.68
C PHE A 477 16.84 -20.71 -9.30
N SER A 478 16.92 -20.67 -10.62
CA SER A 478 17.97 -21.29 -11.44
C SER A 478 18.21 -20.44 -12.69
N THR A 479 19.43 -20.48 -13.24
CA THR A 479 19.78 -19.80 -14.50
C THR A 479 20.00 -20.80 -15.62
N ASP A 480 19.28 -20.70 -16.75
CA ASP A 480 19.43 -21.62 -17.88
C ASP A 480 20.69 -21.34 -18.73
N ALA A 481 20.96 -22.18 -19.73
CA ALA A 481 22.13 -22.06 -20.60
C ALA A 481 22.22 -20.70 -21.35
N THR A 482 21.12 -19.97 -21.45
CA THR A 482 20.96 -18.70 -22.17
C THR A 482 20.62 -17.52 -21.24
N GLY A 483 20.85 -17.67 -19.93
CA GLY A 483 20.70 -16.57 -18.97
C GLY A 483 19.26 -16.24 -18.59
N ARG A 484 18.29 -17.14 -18.84
CA ARG A 484 16.95 -16.97 -18.25
C ARG A 484 17.02 -17.34 -16.77
N ILE A 485 16.57 -16.44 -15.90
CA ILE A 485 16.34 -16.72 -14.48
C ILE A 485 14.95 -17.38 -14.36
N LYS A 486 14.85 -18.51 -13.65
CA LYS A 486 13.64 -19.36 -13.62
C LYS A 486 13.28 -19.79 -12.19
N PRO A 487 12.02 -19.59 -11.73
CA PRO A 487 11.60 -19.92 -10.36
C PRO A 487 11.32 -21.42 -10.20
N ARG A 488 11.69 -21.99 -9.05
CA ARG A 488 11.46 -23.40 -8.70
C ARG A 488 9.97 -23.76 -8.67
N ILE A 489 9.11 -22.84 -8.21
CA ILE A 489 7.66 -23.03 -8.13
C ILE A 489 6.96 -23.05 -9.50
N ALA A 490 7.61 -22.53 -10.55
CA ALA A 490 7.02 -22.43 -11.89
C ALA A 490 8.09 -22.63 -12.99
N PRO A 491 8.70 -23.82 -13.13
CA PRO A 491 9.83 -24.06 -14.02
C PRO A 491 9.49 -23.96 -15.53
N GLY A 492 8.21 -23.84 -15.88
CA GLY A 492 7.74 -23.46 -17.22
C GLY A 492 7.87 -21.97 -17.54
N TYR A 493 8.27 -21.13 -16.58
CA TYR A 493 8.34 -19.68 -16.70
C TYR A 493 9.77 -19.15 -16.53
N ALA A 494 9.99 -17.91 -16.97
CA ALA A 494 11.24 -17.18 -16.89
C ALA A 494 10.98 -15.71 -16.52
N VAL A 495 11.89 -15.13 -15.74
CA VAL A 495 11.92 -13.71 -15.36
C VAL A 495 12.03 -12.85 -16.64
N THR A 496 11.11 -11.91 -16.81
CA THR A 496 11.00 -11.06 -18.02
C THR A 496 10.86 -9.60 -17.66
N SER A 497 11.41 -8.70 -18.50
CA SER A 497 11.07 -7.28 -18.41
C SER A 497 9.59 -7.08 -18.75
N GLY A 498 8.88 -6.25 -17.99
CA GLY A 498 7.47 -5.90 -18.26
C GLY A 498 7.27 -4.92 -19.42
N SER A 499 8.28 -4.10 -19.74
CA SER A 499 8.30 -3.23 -20.92
C SER A 499 9.74 -2.87 -21.31
N GLY A 500 9.90 -1.94 -22.27
CA GLY A 500 11.20 -1.32 -22.61
C GLY A 500 11.69 -0.27 -21.62
N GLU A 501 10.83 0.21 -20.71
CA GLU A 501 11.07 1.44 -19.96
C GLU A 501 11.80 1.23 -18.62
N PRO A 502 12.68 2.16 -18.20
CA PRO A 502 13.20 2.22 -16.84
C PRO A 502 12.07 2.40 -15.81
N GLY A 503 12.15 1.67 -14.70
CA GLY A 503 11.13 1.64 -13.65
C GLY A 503 10.07 0.54 -13.83
N ALA A 504 10.02 -0.12 -15.00
CA ALA A 504 9.02 -1.16 -15.28
C ALA A 504 9.16 -2.37 -14.33
N PRO A 505 8.04 -2.96 -13.89
CA PRO A 505 8.07 -4.15 -13.05
C PRO A 505 8.63 -5.35 -13.80
N VAL A 506 9.42 -6.16 -13.10
CA VAL A 506 9.88 -7.45 -13.61
C VAL A 506 8.83 -8.51 -13.27
N THR A 507 8.50 -9.35 -14.24
CA THR A 507 7.40 -10.32 -14.16
C THR A 507 7.86 -11.70 -14.65
N PHE A 508 6.95 -12.65 -14.84
CA PHE A 508 7.26 -13.97 -15.39
C PHE A 508 6.52 -14.23 -16.71
N GLY A 509 7.27 -14.48 -17.78
CA GLY A 509 6.74 -14.98 -19.04
C GLY A 509 6.81 -16.51 -19.10
N ARG A 510 5.95 -17.16 -19.91
CA ARG A 510 6.17 -18.57 -20.29
C ARG A 510 7.50 -18.67 -21.04
N THR A 511 8.35 -19.64 -20.68
CA THR A 511 9.71 -19.77 -21.22
C THR A 511 9.69 -19.88 -22.75
N GLY A 512 10.37 -18.97 -23.45
CA GLY A 512 10.39 -18.93 -24.91
C GLY A 512 11.63 -18.25 -25.51
N PRO A 513 11.70 -18.09 -26.84
CA PRO A 513 12.83 -17.48 -27.55
C PRO A 513 12.94 -15.95 -27.39
N ALA A 514 11.98 -15.34 -26.69
CA ALA A 514 11.95 -13.94 -26.25
C ALA A 514 13.32 -13.43 -25.74
N ALA A 515 13.70 -12.21 -26.11
CA ALA A 515 14.94 -11.56 -25.71
C ALA A 515 14.81 -10.91 -24.33
N GLU A 516 13.63 -10.37 -24.04
CA GLU A 516 13.20 -9.77 -22.78
C GLU A 516 13.22 -10.75 -21.59
N GLN A 517 13.29 -12.06 -21.85
CA GLN A 517 13.47 -13.14 -20.87
C GLN A 517 14.95 -13.51 -20.61
N ARG A 518 15.89 -13.07 -21.45
CA ARG A 518 17.31 -13.40 -21.33
C ARG A 518 18.05 -12.28 -20.62
N TRP A 519 18.75 -12.64 -19.55
CA TRP A 519 19.59 -11.74 -18.79
C TRP A 519 21.06 -12.12 -18.99
N ASN A 520 21.93 -11.12 -18.96
CA ASN A 520 23.36 -11.29 -19.14
C ASN A 520 24.14 -10.65 -17.99
N GLU A 521 25.37 -11.08 -17.77
CA GLU A 521 26.36 -10.38 -16.95
C GLU A 521 27.51 -9.88 -17.84
N PRO A 522 28.25 -8.83 -17.41
CA PRO A 522 29.51 -8.47 -18.04
C PRO A 522 30.46 -9.67 -18.07
N ALA A 523 31.32 -9.79 -19.08
CA ALA A 523 32.48 -10.66 -18.97
C ALA A 523 33.32 -10.24 -17.75
N GLY A 524 33.70 -11.22 -16.93
CA GLY A 524 34.78 -11.02 -15.98
C GLY A 524 36.10 -10.74 -16.71
N PRO A 525 37.09 -10.12 -16.06
CA PRO A 525 38.41 -9.94 -16.66
C PRO A 525 38.95 -11.29 -17.12
N SER A 526 39.27 -11.41 -18.40
CA SER A 526 39.68 -12.68 -19.00
C SER A 526 41.01 -13.12 -18.40
N THR A 527 40.95 -14.16 -17.57
CA THR A 527 42.14 -14.88 -17.08
C THR A 527 42.72 -15.70 -18.22
N ALA A 528 43.44 -15.00 -19.10
CA ALA A 528 44.26 -15.61 -20.14
C ALA A 528 45.22 -16.62 -19.48
N ARG A 529 45.02 -17.90 -19.79
CA ARG A 529 45.97 -18.94 -19.41
C ARG A 529 47.30 -18.66 -20.13
N GLN A 530 48.35 -18.52 -19.34
CA GLN A 530 49.71 -18.87 -19.76
C GLN A 530 49.88 -20.39 -19.63
#